data_AF-A0A9W7MVB9-F1
#
_entry.id   AF-A0A9W7MVB9-F1
#
_cell.length_a   1.000
_cell.length_b   1.000
_cell.length_c   1.000
_cell.angle_alpha   90.00
_cell.angle_beta   90.00
_cell.angle_gamma   90.00
#
_symmetry.space_group_name_H-M   'P 1'
#
loop_
_entity.id
_entity.type
_entity.pdbx_description
1 polymer ?
#
loop_
_entity_poly.entity_id
_entity_poly.type
_entity_poly.pdbx_seq_one_letter_code
_entity_poly.pdbx_strand_id
1 'polypeptide(L)'
;MRNDAQEPNRMDFFKATHHSNDKGWTTSEAQTAYEKMVELQSTPVEEGAEPKTIDDIVDEVLGTRSGYIPGLGYGPKPDKKKSSANTIDLEKRLKNKEEELNVYKSNFETIQTQMEAMRSALLAVGIQVPSLQFSSKSCSQSNENICIILNMVI
;
A
#
# COMPACT_ATOMS: atom_id res chain seq x y z
N MET A 1 -16.57 -9.00 -35.68
CA MET A 1 -17.59 -8.47 -34.76
C MET A 1 -17.48 -9.29 -33.48
N ARG A 2 -17.10 -8.68 -32.34
CA ARG A 2 -17.13 -9.36 -31.04
C ARG A 2 -18.52 -9.14 -30.45
N ASN A 3 -19.16 -10.20 -29.97
CA ASN A 3 -20.45 -10.09 -29.29
C ASN A 3 -20.18 -9.64 -27.84
N ASP A 4 -20.19 -8.33 -27.62
CA ASP A 4 -19.76 -7.66 -26.37
C ASP A 4 -20.79 -7.76 -25.21
N ALA A 5 -21.61 -8.82 -25.16
CA ALA A 5 -22.69 -8.95 -24.18
C ALA A 5 -22.53 -10.14 -23.21
N GLN A 6 -21.55 -11.02 -23.42
CA GLN A 6 -21.27 -12.16 -22.54
C GLN A 6 -19.94 -11.92 -21.83
N GLU A 7 -19.95 -11.82 -20.50
CA GLU A 7 -18.72 -11.80 -19.71
C GLU A 7 -17.89 -13.06 -20.06
N PRO A 8 -16.62 -12.93 -20.47
CA PRO A 8 -15.77 -14.09 -20.75
C PRO A 8 -15.75 -15.02 -19.55
N ASN A 9 -15.93 -16.32 -19.78
CA ASN A 9 -15.74 -17.28 -18.70
C ASN A 9 -14.26 -17.27 -18.25
N ARG A 10 -13.99 -17.79 -17.06
CA ARG A 10 -12.65 -17.72 -16.46
C ARG A 10 -11.57 -18.44 -17.29
N MET A 11 -11.95 -19.48 -18.03
CA MET A 11 -11.04 -20.21 -18.93
C MET A 11 -10.72 -19.42 -20.21
N ASP A 12 -11.69 -18.71 -20.77
CA ASP A 12 -11.51 -17.79 -21.90
C ASP A 12 -10.64 -16.61 -21.52
N PHE A 13 -10.82 -16.08 -20.30
CA PHE A 13 -9.99 -15.02 -19.76
C PHE A 13 -8.54 -15.49 -19.55
N PHE A 14 -8.36 -16.69 -19.00
CA PHE A 14 -7.02 -17.28 -18.85
C PHE A 14 -6.31 -17.39 -20.20
N LYS A 15 -7.00 -17.88 -21.24
CA LYS A 15 -6.46 -17.90 -22.61
C LYS A 15 -6.16 -16.51 -23.13
N ALA A 16 -7.07 -15.55 -22.98
CA ALA A 16 -6.87 -14.19 -23.48
C ALA A 16 -5.65 -13.47 -22.84
N THR A 17 -5.33 -13.81 -21.59
CA THR A 17 -4.21 -13.20 -20.85
C THR A 17 -2.88 -13.93 -21.03
N HIS A 18 -2.89 -15.24 -21.29
CA HIS A 18 -1.69 -16.08 -21.36
C HIS A 18 -1.38 -16.63 -22.76
N HIS A 19 -2.23 -16.35 -23.75
CA HIS A 19 -2.02 -16.73 -25.15
C HIS A 19 -2.16 -15.52 -26.07
N SER A 20 -1.11 -15.26 -26.85
CA SER A 20 -1.12 -14.29 -27.94
C SER A 20 -1.33 -15.00 -29.27
N ASN A 21 -2.14 -14.43 -30.17
CA ASN A 21 -2.33 -15.01 -31.50
C ASN A 21 -1.03 -15.04 -32.33
N ASP A 22 -0.11 -14.10 -32.08
CA ASP A 22 1.13 -13.96 -32.87
C ASP A 22 2.31 -14.73 -32.26
N LYS A 23 2.33 -14.86 -30.92
CA LYS A 23 3.45 -15.44 -30.16
C LYS A 23 3.13 -16.78 -29.51
N GLY A 24 1.87 -17.22 -29.52
CA GLY A 24 1.40 -18.42 -28.82
C GLY A 24 1.33 -18.22 -27.30
N TRP A 25 1.56 -19.30 -26.56
CA TRP A 25 1.52 -19.32 -25.09
C TRP A 25 2.69 -18.56 -24.46
N THR A 26 2.41 -17.77 -23.43
CA THR A 26 3.43 -16.98 -22.70
C THR A 26 4.44 -17.89 -21.98
N THR A 27 3.99 -19.03 -21.45
CA THR A 27 4.82 -20.04 -20.77
C THR A 27 4.33 -21.44 -21.10
N SER A 28 5.23 -22.44 -21.03
CA SER A 28 4.84 -23.85 -21.17
C SER A 28 3.85 -24.27 -20.08
N GLU A 29 4.02 -23.76 -18.85
CA GLU A 29 3.08 -24.01 -17.74
C GLU A 29 1.67 -23.50 -18.05
N ALA A 30 1.53 -22.33 -18.69
CA ALA A 30 0.22 -21.80 -19.07
C ALA A 30 -0.45 -22.65 -20.16
N GLN A 31 0.33 -23.16 -21.10
CA GLN A 31 -0.15 -24.10 -22.10
C GLN A 31 -0.67 -25.39 -21.45
N THR A 32 0.15 -26.04 -20.61
CA THR A 32 -0.23 -27.28 -19.93
C THR A 32 -1.41 -27.08 -18.99
N ALA A 33 -1.49 -25.93 -18.31
CA ALA A 33 -2.64 -25.58 -17.49
C ALA A 33 -3.92 -25.47 -18.34
N TYR A 34 -3.89 -24.77 -19.46
CA TYR A 34 -5.07 -24.64 -20.33
C TYR A 34 -5.49 -26.00 -20.92
N GLU A 35 -4.54 -26.80 -21.38
CA GLU A 35 -4.80 -28.16 -21.89
C GLU A 35 -5.49 -29.02 -20.82
N LYS A 36 -5.01 -28.97 -19.56
CA LYS A 36 -5.63 -29.66 -18.43
C LYS A 36 -7.05 -29.15 -18.13
N MET A 37 -7.32 -27.85 -18.27
CA MET A 37 -8.68 -27.31 -18.10
C MET A 37 -9.64 -27.84 -19.18
N VAL A 38 -9.18 -27.91 -20.43
CA VAL A 38 -9.97 -28.44 -21.55
C VAL A 38 -10.24 -29.94 -21.38
N GLU A 39 -9.25 -30.72 -20.93
CA GLU A 39 -9.40 -32.14 -20.62
C GLU A 39 -10.47 -32.37 -19.53
N LEU A 40 -10.37 -31.65 -18.42
CA LEU A 40 -11.35 -31.71 -17.33
C LEU A 40 -12.76 -31.28 -17.77
N GLN A 41 -12.88 -30.31 -18.67
CA GLN A 41 -14.16 -29.90 -19.25
C GLN A 41 -14.76 -30.99 -20.15
N SER A 42 -13.92 -31.75 -20.85
CA SER A 42 -14.33 -32.84 -21.75
C SER A 42 -14.61 -34.17 -21.04
N THR A 43 -14.24 -34.27 -19.76
CA THR A 43 -14.40 -35.50 -18.99
C THR A 43 -15.90 -35.75 -18.71
N PRO A 44 -16.47 -36.89 -19.12
CA PRO A 44 -17.88 -37.19 -18.87
C PRO A 44 -18.19 -37.24 -17.38
N VAL A 45 -19.36 -36.73 -17.01
CA VAL A 45 -19.86 -36.81 -15.64
C VAL A 45 -20.30 -38.24 -15.37
N GLU A 46 -19.66 -38.90 -14.40
CA GLU A 46 -20.08 -40.22 -13.90
C GLU A 46 -21.56 -40.20 -13.48
N GLU A 47 -22.28 -41.30 -13.73
CA GLU A 47 -23.73 -41.41 -13.54
C GLU A 47 -24.12 -41.11 -12.07
N GLY A 48 -24.52 -39.87 -11.81
CA GLY A 48 -24.95 -39.38 -10.48
C GLY A 48 -24.14 -38.23 -9.88
N ALA A 49 -23.08 -37.73 -10.54
CA ALA A 49 -22.36 -36.53 -10.11
C ALA A 49 -22.90 -35.25 -10.77
N GLU A 50 -22.71 -34.08 -10.14
CA GLU A 50 -22.95 -32.80 -10.80
C GLU A 50 -21.80 -32.49 -11.79
N PRO A 51 -22.08 -31.91 -12.98
CA PRO A 51 -21.03 -31.46 -13.89
C PRO A 51 -20.14 -30.42 -13.21
N LYS A 52 -18.82 -30.58 -13.32
CA LYS A 52 -17.87 -29.59 -12.81
C LYS A 52 -18.11 -28.25 -13.52
N THR A 53 -18.24 -27.17 -12.75
CA THR A 53 -18.36 -25.83 -13.35
C THR A 53 -17.00 -25.36 -13.87
N ILE A 54 -17.00 -24.36 -14.77
CA ILE A 54 -15.75 -23.78 -15.31
C ILE A 54 -14.90 -23.21 -14.17
N ASP A 55 -15.52 -22.63 -13.14
CA ASP A 55 -14.79 -22.08 -12.00
C ASP A 55 -14.13 -23.18 -11.17
N ASP A 56 -14.82 -24.30 -10.94
CA ASP A 56 -14.27 -25.47 -10.24
C ASP A 56 -13.07 -26.07 -11.00
N ILE A 57 -13.17 -26.17 -12.33
CA ILE A 57 -12.10 -26.68 -13.20
C ILE A 57 -10.89 -25.75 -13.13
N VAL A 58 -11.10 -24.43 -13.20
CA VAL A 58 -10.00 -23.46 -13.14
C VAL A 58 -9.36 -23.46 -11.74
N ASP A 59 -10.13 -23.60 -10.67
CA ASP A 59 -9.61 -23.72 -9.30
C ASP A 59 -8.83 -25.01 -9.10
N GLU A 60 -9.24 -26.13 -9.71
CA GLU A 60 -8.50 -27.39 -9.66
C GLU A 60 -7.14 -27.30 -10.37
N VAL A 61 -7.05 -26.53 -11.46
CA VAL A 61 -5.82 -26.39 -12.25
C VAL A 61 -4.88 -25.30 -11.73
N LEU A 62 -5.40 -24.09 -11.46
CA LEU A 62 -4.61 -22.93 -11.03
C LEU A 62 -4.52 -22.78 -9.51
N GLY A 63 -5.31 -23.56 -8.77
CA GLY A 63 -5.54 -23.38 -7.35
C GLY A 63 -6.59 -22.31 -7.06
N THR A 64 -7.22 -22.43 -5.89
CA THR A 64 -8.15 -21.43 -5.37
C THR A 64 -7.38 -20.18 -4.92
N ARG A 65 -7.18 -19.21 -5.82
CA ARG A 65 -6.76 -17.86 -5.41
C ARG A 65 -7.99 -17.08 -4.95
N SER A 66 -8.07 -16.80 -3.64
CA SER A 66 -9.14 -16.04 -2.97
C SER A 66 -9.19 -14.53 -3.31
N GLY A 67 -8.66 -14.11 -4.47
CA GLY A 67 -8.43 -12.71 -4.78
C GLY A 67 -9.48 -12.12 -5.70
N TYR A 68 -10.44 -11.38 -5.14
CA TYR A 68 -11.10 -10.33 -5.91
C TYR A 68 -10.04 -9.34 -6.38
N ILE A 69 -9.91 -9.16 -7.69
CA ILE A 69 -8.95 -8.20 -8.24
C ILE A 69 -9.71 -6.94 -8.67
N PRO A 70 -9.55 -5.81 -7.95
CA PRO A 70 -10.26 -4.57 -8.26
C PRO A 70 -9.89 -4.09 -9.67
N GLY A 71 -10.91 -3.77 -10.48
CA GLY A 71 -10.76 -3.35 -11.87
C GLY A 71 -10.73 -4.48 -12.91
N LEU A 72 -10.63 -5.75 -12.48
CA LEU A 72 -10.64 -6.91 -13.40
C LEU A 72 -11.92 -7.74 -13.34
N GLY A 73 -12.84 -7.47 -12.42
CA GLY A 73 -14.18 -8.10 -12.36
C GLY A 73 -14.22 -9.54 -11.84
N TYR A 74 -13.07 -10.19 -11.64
CA TYR A 74 -13.00 -11.58 -11.16
C TYR A 74 -12.86 -11.69 -9.64
N GLY A 75 -13.47 -12.76 -9.10
CA GLY A 75 -13.41 -13.17 -7.69
C GLY A 75 -14.63 -12.73 -6.87
N PRO A 76 -14.95 -13.43 -5.75
CA PRO A 76 -16.04 -13.05 -4.86
C PRO A 76 -15.90 -11.59 -4.43
N LYS A 77 -16.86 -10.74 -4.83
CA LYS A 77 -16.84 -9.30 -4.54
C LYS A 77 -16.73 -9.11 -3.03
N PRO A 78 -15.68 -8.45 -2.51
CA PRO A 78 -15.54 -8.26 -1.08
C PRO A 78 -16.70 -7.41 -0.60
N ASP A 79 -17.34 -7.86 0.47
CA ASP A 79 -18.30 -7.03 1.19
C ASP A 79 -17.62 -5.71 1.53
N LYS A 80 -18.27 -4.60 1.18
CA LYS A 80 -17.86 -3.27 1.60
C LYS A 80 -18.01 -3.18 3.12
N LYS A 81 -17.05 -3.72 3.87
CA LYS A 81 -17.01 -3.58 5.32
C LYS A 81 -16.91 -2.09 5.60
N LYS A 82 -17.93 -1.55 6.28
CA LYS A 82 -18.03 -0.13 6.62
C LYS A 82 -16.83 0.27 7.47
N SER A 83 -15.86 0.92 6.83
CA SER A 83 -14.68 1.56 7.43
C SER A 83 -15.08 2.77 8.29
N SER A 84 -15.96 2.60 9.27
CA SER A 84 -16.43 3.68 10.15
C SER A 84 -15.88 3.55 11.58
N ALA A 85 -15.69 2.33 12.07
CA ALA A 85 -15.07 2.10 13.38
C ALA A 85 -13.57 2.47 13.37
N ASN A 86 -12.87 2.19 12.27
CA ASN A 86 -11.45 2.52 12.12
C ASN A 86 -11.20 4.01 11.93
N THR A 87 -12.14 4.76 11.32
CA THR A 87 -11.95 6.20 11.08
C THR A 87 -12.05 7.00 12.37
N ILE A 88 -12.98 6.66 13.26
CA ILE A 88 -13.13 7.34 14.57
C ILE A 88 -11.89 7.12 15.45
N ASP A 89 -11.34 5.90 15.48
CA ASP A 89 -10.11 5.61 16.22
C ASP A 89 -8.89 6.35 15.62
N LEU A 90 -8.80 6.41 14.29
CA LEU A 90 -7.75 7.15 13.60
C LEU A 90 -7.84 8.66 13.85
N GLU A 91 -9.02 9.25 13.78
CA GLU A 91 -9.26 10.67 14.08
C GLU A 91 -8.87 11.02 15.52
N LYS A 92 -9.22 10.15 16.48
CA LYS A 92 -8.82 10.32 17.88
C LYS A 92 -7.30 10.28 18.04
N ARG A 93 -6.62 9.34 17.38
CA ARG A 93 -5.15 9.24 17.41
C ARG A 93 -4.50 10.47 16.79
N LEU A 94 -5.03 11.00 15.69
CA LEU A 94 -4.53 12.22 15.06
C LEU A 94 -4.65 13.42 15.99
N LYS A 95 -5.82 13.62 16.59
CA LYS A 95 -6.05 14.71 17.53
C LYS A 95 -5.10 14.66 18.73
N ASN A 96 -4.91 13.49 19.33
CA ASN A 96 -3.95 13.33 20.43
C ASN A 96 -2.52 13.71 20.00
N LYS A 97 -2.11 13.34 18.78
CA LYS A 97 -0.78 13.68 18.25
C LYS A 97 -0.59 15.18 18.01
N GLU A 98 -1.63 15.86 17.55
CA GLU A 98 -1.61 17.33 17.39
C GLU A 98 -1.48 18.04 18.74
N GLU A 99 -2.21 17.56 19.75
CA GLU A 99 -2.11 18.10 21.12
C GLU A 99 -0.71 17.89 21.71
N GLU A 100 -0.12 16.68 21.57
CA GLU A 100 1.26 16.40 21.98
C GLU A 100 2.25 17.38 21.32
N LEU A 101 2.15 17.57 20.00
CA LEU A 101 3.03 18.51 19.27
C LEU A 101 2.88 19.95 19.72
N ASN A 102 1.64 20.38 20.00
CA ASN A 102 1.40 21.74 20.46
C ASN A 102 2.02 21.99 21.85
N VAL A 103 1.98 20.99 22.74
CA VAL A 103 2.68 21.06 24.04
C VAL A 103 4.19 21.19 23.85
N TYR A 104 4.80 20.36 22.98
CA TYR A 104 6.23 20.48 22.69
C TYR A 104 6.60 21.85 22.12
N LYS A 105 5.77 22.40 21.22
CA LYS A 105 5.99 23.73 20.64
C LYS A 105 5.94 24.83 21.69
N SER A 106 4.90 24.85 22.54
CA SER A 106 4.78 25.82 23.63
C SER A 106 5.94 25.73 24.63
N ASN A 107 6.38 24.51 24.94
CA ASN A 107 7.53 24.30 25.82
C ASN A 107 8.81 24.84 25.18
N PHE A 108 9.01 24.60 23.88
CA PHE A 108 10.17 25.11 23.16
C PHE A 108 10.22 26.64 23.13
N GLU A 109 9.10 27.31 22.85
CA GLU A 109 9.00 28.78 22.87
C GLU A 109 9.31 29.36 24.26
N THR A 110 8.86 28.68 25.31
CA THR A 110 9.15 29.05 26.70
C THR A 110 10.65 28.92 27.01
N ILE A 111 11.26 27.80 26.62
CA ILE A 111 12.69 27.56 26.80
C ILE A 111 13.51 28.59 26.02
N GLN A 112 13.11 28.92 24.80
CA GLN A 112 13.76 29.94 23.98
C GLN A 112 13.74 31.31 24.68
N THR A 113 12.58 31.74 25.16
CA THR A 113 12.42 33.02 25.88
C THR A 113 13.30 33.07 27.13
N GLN A 114 13.35 31.98 27.90
CA GLN A 114 14.21 31.88 29.08
C GLN A 114 15.70 31.95 28.73
N MET A 115 16.12 31.26 27.66
CA MET A 115 17.52 31.32 27.19
C MET A 115 17.91 32.72 26.70
N GLU A 116 17.00 33.44 26.04
CA GLU A 116 17.23 34.83 25.61
C GLU A 116 17.36 35.78 26.81
N ALA A 117 16.52 35.62 27.82
CA ALA A 117 16.62 36.38 29.07
C ALA A 117 17.94 36.10 29.80
N MET A 118 18.34 34.82 29.89
CA MET A 118 19.60 34.41 30.51
C MET A 118 20.81 34.96 29.75
N ARG A 119 20.77 34.92 28.41
CA ARG A 119 21.78 35.55 27.54
C ARG A 119 21.91 37.04 27.84
N SER A 120 20.78 37.76 27.91
CA SER A 120 20.78 39.20 28.21
C SER A 120 21.41 39.50 29.57
N ALA A 121 21.10 38.71 30.60
CA ALA A 121 21.68 38.87 31.93
C ALA A 121 23.19 38.63 31.94
N LEU A 122 23.67 37.57 31.25
CA LEU A 122 25.10 37.28 31.14
C LEU A 122 25.87 38.37 30.38
N LEU A 123 25.28 38.91 29.31
CA LEU A 123 25.85 40.04 28.57
C LEU A 123 25.99 41.29 29.46
N ALA A 124 25.02 41.57 30.33
CA ALA A 124 25.08 42.70 31.25
C ALA A 124 26.20 42.58 32.30
N VAL A 125 26.62 41.35 32.63
CA VAL A 125 27.76 41.06 33.51
C VAL A 125 29.10 41.04 32.74
N GLY A 126 29.08 41.30 31.43
CA GLY A 126 30.28 41.36 30.59
C GLY A 126 30.73 40.01 30.05
N ILE A 127 29.89 38.97 30.11
CA ILE A 127 30.18 37.64 29.55
C ILE A 127 29.54 37.54 28.16
N GLN A 128 30.38 37.43 27.12
CA GLN A 128 29.93 37.28 25.75
C GLN A 128 29.49 35.83 25.46
N VAL A 129 28.20 35.62 25.18
CA VAL A 129 27.65 34.30 24.81
C VAL A 129 27.27 34.28 23.31
N PRO A 130 27.73 33.31 22.50
CA PRO A 130 27.34 33.17 21.08
C PRO A 130 25.83 33.01 20.90
N SER A 131 25.24 33.60 19.86
CA SER A 131 23.80 33.45 19.54
C SER A 131 23.53 32.07 18.95
N LEU A 132 22.57 31.33 19.53
CA LEU A 132 22.09 30.07 18.98
C LEU A 132 20.95 30.38 18.01
N GLN A 133 21.22 30.30 16.71
CA GLN A 133 20.18 30.38 15.69
C GLN A 133 19.64 28.97 15.43
N PHE A 134 18.46 28.67 15.98
CA PHE A 134 17.77 27.42 15.68
C PHE A 134 17.15 27.50 14.29
N SER A 135 17.90 27.06 13.28
CA SER A 135 17.41 26.96 11.91
C SER A 135 16.36 25.85 11.84
N SER A 136 15.09 26.21 11.60
CA SER A 136 14.01 25.27 11.30
C SER A 136 14.22 24.67 9.90
N LYS A 137 15.20 23.78 9.73
CA LYS A 137 15.24 22.94 8.54
C LYS A 137 14.16 21.88 8.70
N SER A 138 13.07 22.00 7.94
CA SER A 138 12.12 20.89 7.77
C SER A 138 12.90 19.72 7.17
N CYS A 139 13.09 18.67 7.96
CA CYS A 139 13.68 17.42 7.50
C CYS A 139 12.66 16.72 6.62
N SER A 140 12.67 17.01 5.32
CA SER A 140 11.99 16.18 4.34
C SER A 140 12.72 14.85 4.31
N GLN A 141 12.04 13.76 4.65
CA GLN A 141 12.57 12.40 4.51
C GLN A 141 13.14 12.21 3.10
N SER A 142 14.46 12.19 2.98
CA SER A 142 15.15 11.47 1.93
C SER A 142 16.47 10.95 2.51
N ASN A 143 16.39 9.70 2.94
CA ASN A 143 17.42 8.67 3.01
C ASN A 143 18.89 9.11 3.14
N GLU A 144 19.43 8.70 4.28
CA GLU A 144 20.83 8.35 4.59
C GLU A 144 21.89 9.45 4.72
N ASN A 145 22.40 9.54 5.96
CA ASN A 145 23.76 9.96 6.35
C ASN A 145 24.21 11.43 6.20
N ILE A 146 23.34 12.40 5.93
CA ILE A 146 23.75 13.82 5.92
C ILE A 146 22.95 14.65 6.94
N CYS A 147 23.13 14.38 8.23
CA CYS A 147 22.59 15.24 9.29
C CYS A 147 23.62 15.67 10.33
N ILE A 148 24.88 15.26 10.18
CA ILE A 148 25.97 15.66 11.08
C ILE A 148 27.13 16.05 10.20
N ILE A 149 27.36 17.36 10.02
CA ILE A 149 28.64 18.06 9.84
C ILE A 149 28.33 19.48 9.29
N LEU A 150 29.13 20.46 9.74
CA LEU A 150 29.16 21.92 9.44
C LEU A 150 28.21 22.78 10.32
N ASN A 151 28.66 23.65 11.23
CA ASN A 151 29.94 24.38 11.34
C ASN A 151 30.27 24.76 12.81
N MET A 152 31.44 24.32 13.31
CA MET A 152 32.23 25.11 14.26
C MET A 152 33.23 25.92 13.42
N VAL A 153 33.15 27.25 13.47
CA VAL A 153 34.25 28.12 13.05
C VAL A 153 34.84 28.69 14.32
N ILE A 154 36.16 28.54 14.45
CA ILE A 154 37.03 29.07 15.50
C ILE A 154 36.98 30.59 15.50
#